data_AF-A0A1W1D8X1-F1
#
_entry.id   AF-A0A1W1D8X1-F1
#
_cell.length_a   1.000
_cell.length_b   1.000
_cell.length_c   1.000
_cell.angle_alpha   90.00
_cell.angle_beta   90.00
_cell.angle_gamma   90.00
#
_symmetry.space_group_name_H-M   'P 1'
#
loop_
_entity.id
_entity.type
_entity.pdbx_description
1 polymer ?
#
loop_
_entity_poly.entity_id
_entity_poly.type
_entity_poly.pdbx_seq_one_letter_code
_entity_poly.pdbx_strand_id
1 'polypeptide(L)'
;MPGCLGLDAMWQLIGFHLGWLGGPGRGRALGGSIKFTGQVLPTAKKVVYKIDLSRVIARKLYMGIGDATMEVDGKVIYEATDLKVGLFTDTSGF
;
A
#
# COMPACT_ATOMS: atom_id res chain seq x y z
N MET A 1 -4.14 -15.11 -8.46
CA MET A 1 -4.11 -13.63 -8.51
C MET A 1 -2.69 -13.17 -8.81
N PRO A 2 -2.47 -12.21 -9.73
CA PRO A 2 -1.16 -11.60 -9.96
C PRO A 2 -0.62 -10.90 -8.70
N GLY A 3 0.64 -11.14 -8.34
CA GLY A 3 1.26 -10.56 -7.14
C GLY A 3 1.32 -9.03 -7.15
N CYS A 4 1.47 -8.42 -8.33
CA CYS A 4 1.47 -6.96 -8.49
C CYS A 4 0.17 -6.30 -8.01
N LEU A 5 -0.98 -6.96 -8.18
CA LEU A 5 -2.27 -6.43 -7.71
C LEU A 5 -2.38 -6.50 -6.18
N GLY A 6 -1.76 -7.50 -5.55
CA GLY A 6 -1.70 -7.58 -4.08
C GLY A 6 -0.81 -6.48 -3.49
N LEU A 7 0.32 -6.20 -4.14
CA LEU A 7 1.16 -5.06 -3.79
C LEU A 7 0.44 -3.72 -4.01
N ASP A 8 -0.26 -3.57 -5.14
CA ASP A 8 -1.00 -2.34 -5.44
C ASP A 8 -2.08 -2.04 -4.40
N ALA A 9 -2.81 -3.06 -3.93
CA ALA A 9 -3.78 -2.90 -2.86
C ALA A 9 -3.16 -2.32 -1.56
N MET A 10 -1.89 -2.65 -1.25
CA MET A 10 -1.20 -2.06 -0.11
C MET A 10 -0.95 -0.55 -0.30
N TRP A 11 -0.50 -0.14 -1.48
CA TRP A 11 -0.36 1.29 -1.80
C TRP A 11 -1.72 2.01 -1.82
N GLN A 12 -2.76 1.38 -2.36
CA GLN A 12 -4.11 1.94 -2.33
C GLN A 12 -4.59 2.20 -0.90
N LEU A 13 -4.36 1.27 0.02
CA LEU A 13 -4.75 1.43 1.44
C LEU A 13 -3.96 2.54 2.14
N ILE A 14 -2.66 2.68 1.87
CA ILE A 14 -1.87 3.82 2.39
C ILE A 14 -2.42 5.14 1.83
N GLY A 15 -2.63 5.22 0.51
CA GLY A 15 -3.18 6.43 -0.13
C GLY A 15 -4.58 6.79 0.37
N PHE A 16 -5.43 5.78 0.56
CA PHE A 16 -6.75 5.94 1.18
C PHE A 16 -6.63 6.52 2.60
N HIS A 17 -5.72 5.98 3.42
CA HIS A 17 -5.51 6.48 4.77
C HIS A 17 -5.06 7.95 4.79
N LEU A 18 -4.18 8.36 3.87
CA LEU A 18 -3.79 9.78 3.75
C LEU A 18 -4.97 10.68 3.39
N GLY A 19 -5.84 10.25 2.47
CA GLY A 19 -7.07 10.97 2.14
C GLY A 19 -8.06 10.99 3.31
N TRP A 20 -8.16 9.88 4.06
CA TRP A 20 -9.00 9.76 5.25
C TRP A 20 -8.57 10.72 6.38
N LEU A 21 -7.27 10.98 6.51
CA LEU A 21 -6.72 12.00 7.41
C LEU A 21 -6.96 13.46 6.92
N GLY A 22 -7.67 13.65 5.82
CA GLY A 22 -7.96 14.97 5.23
C GLY A 22 -6.85 15.50 4.32
N GLY A 23 -5.92 14.65 3.87
CA GLY A 23 -4.85 15.06 2.96
C GLY A 23 -5.38 15.48 1.58
N PRO A 24 -5.02 16.67 1.07
CA PRO A 24 -5.45 17.13 -0.24
C PRO A 24 -4.60 16.51 -1.37
N GLY A 25 -5.20 16.36 -2.54
CA GLY A 25 -4.50 15.95 -3.77
C GLY A 25 -4.78 14.52 -4.22
N ARG A 26 -4.05 14.10 -5.26
CA ARG A 26 -4.17 12.78 -5.91
C ARG A 26 -3.02 11.87 -5.49
N GLY A 27 -3.33 10.61 -5.18
CA GLY A 27 -2.35 9.64 -4.73
C GLY A 27 -1.39 9.16 -5.81
N ARG A 28 -0.12 8.97 -5.46
CA ARG A 28 0.91 8.30 -6.27
C ARG A 28 1.72 7.36 -5.38
N ALA A 29 1.83 6.10 -5.78
CA ALA A 29 2.80 5.18 -5.21
C ALA A 29 4.22 5.63 -5.59
N LEU A 30 5.13 5.67 -4.62
CA LEU A 30 6.50 6.15 -4.78
C LEU A 30 7.53 5.02 -4.63
N GLY A 31 7.06 3.78 -4.48
CA GLY A 31 7.89 2.57 -4.39
C GLY A 31 7.86 1.92 -3.02
N GLY A 32 8.87 1.08 -2.80
CA GLY A 32 9.03 0.19 -1.65
C GLY A 32 9.61 -1.15 -2.09
N SER A 33 9.84 -2.04 -1.15
CA SER A 33 10.34 -3.39 -1.42
C SER A 33 9.27 -4.43 -1.15
N ILE A 34 9.27 -5.51 -1.92
CA ILE A 34 8.27 -6.57 -1.81
C ILE A 34 8.94 -7.94 -1.90
N LYS A 35 8.45 -8.87 -1.09
CA LYS A 35 8.80 -10.29 -1.15
C LYS A 35 7.54 -11.12 -1.36
N PHE A 36 7.56 -11.96 -2.40
CA PHE A 36 6.51 -12.92 -2.69
C PHE A 36 6.96 -14.33 -2.28
N THR A 37 6.28 -14.96 -1.32
CA THR A 37 6.59 -16.32 -0.85
C THR A 37 5.46 -17.33 -1.08
N GLY A 38 4.35 -16.89 -1.67
CA GLY A 38 3.19 -17.73 -1.99
C GLY A 38 2.32 -17.14 -3.08
N GLN A 39 1.12 -17.71 -3.24
CA GLN A 39 0.18 -17.34 -4.31
C GLN A 39 -1.26 -17.46 -3.85
N VAL A 40 -2.15 -16.67 -4.46
CA VAL A 40 -3.60 -16.80 -4.31
C VAL A 40 -4.15 -17.64 -5.46
N LEU A 41 -4.64 -18.84 -5.13
CA LEU A 41 -5.28 -19.76 -6.07
C LEU A 41 -6.79 -19.45 -6.21
N PRO A 42 -7.46 -19.89 -7.28
CA PRO A 42 -8.91 -19.72 -7.44
C PRO A 42 -9.76 -20.37 -6.33
N THR A 43 -9.21 -21.31 -5.58
CA THR A 43 -9.87 -21.99 -4.45
C THR A 43 -9.78 -21.22 -3.13
N ALA A 44 -8.96 -20.17 -3.06
CA ALA A 44 -8.80 -19.35 -1.87
C ALA A 44 -10.09 -18.57 -1.54
N LYS A 45 -10.36 -18.33 -0.26
CA LYS A 45 -11.61 -17.68 0.16
C LYS A 45 -11.45 -16.22 0.56
N LYS A 46 -10.36 -15.87 1.24
CA LYS A 46 -10.16 -14.52 1.76
C LYS A 46 -8.70 -14.10 1.69
N VAL A 47 -8.49 -12.89 1.18
CA VAL A 47 -7.22 -12.17 1.29
C VAL A 47 -7.37 -11.12 2.37
N VAL A 48 -6.36 -10.97 3.22
CA VAL A 48 -6.32 -9.93 4.26
C VAL A 48 -5.05 -9.11 4.08
N TYR A 49 -5.21 -7.79 4.03
CA TYR A 49 -4.09 -6.84 4.01
C TYR A 49 -3.95 -6.25 5.40
N LYS A 50 -2.72 -6.21 5.92
CA LYS A 50 -2.36 -5.53 7.16
C LYS A 50 -1.32 -4.48 6.84
N ILE A 51 -1.62 -3.23 7.17
CA ILE A 51 -0.76 -2.07 6.89
C ILE A 51 -0.32 -1.49 8.23
N ASP A 52 0.97 -1.30 8.40
CA ASP A 52 1.59 -0.66 9.57
C ASP A 52 2.33 0.59 9.11
N LEU A 53 1.79 1.77 9.44
CA LEU A 53 2.39 3.04 9.06
C LEU A 53 3.46 3.45 10.07
N SER A 54 4.72 3.36 9.65
CA SER A 54 5.87 3.81 10.44
C SER A 54 6.00 5.33 10.48
N ARG A 55 5.49 6.03 9.46
CA ARG A 55 5.53 7.50 9.41
C ARG A 55 4.40 8.08 8.55
N VAL A 56 3.76 9.12 9.06
CA VAL A 56 2.87 9.99 8.28
C VAL A 56 3.42 11.41 8.32
N ILE A 57 3.64 11.99 7.14
CA ILE A 57 4.05 13.39 6.97
C ILE A 57 2.83 14.14 6.46
N ALA A 58 2.34 15.12 7.22
CA ALA A 58 1.17 15.94 6.88
C ALA A 58 1.55 17.43 6.92
N ARG A 59 2.31 17.89 5.93
CA ARG A 59 2.74 19.28 5.79
C ARG A 59 2.42 19.78 4.37
N LYS A 60 3.37 20.47 3.72
CA LYS A 60 3.27 20.86 2.30
C LYS A 60 3.13 19.64 1.37
N LEU A 61 3.72 18.51 1.75
CA LEU A 61 3.53 17.21 1.12
C LEU A 61 2.85 16.29 2.13
N TYR A 62 1.80 15.60 1.68
CA TYR A 62 1.20 14.49 2.41
C TYR A 62 1.83 13.19 1.93
N MET A 63 2.48 12.44 2.82
CA MET A 63 3.12 11.18 2.48
C MET A 63 2.98 10.17 3.62
N GLY A 64 2.63 8.94 3.25
CA GLY A 64 2.59 7.78 4.14
C GLY A 64 3.76 6.86 3.82
N ILE A 65 4.42 6.38 4.87
CA ILE A 65 5.47 5.37 4.82
C ILE A 65 5.09 4.24 5.77
N GLY A 66 5.18 3.00 5.31
CA GLY A 66 4.83 1.86 6.15
C GLY A 66 5.26 0.52 5.57
N ASP A 67 5.12 -0.49 6.41
CA ASP A 67 5.30 -1.88 6.05
C ASP A 67 3.92 -2.53 5.93
N ALA A 68 3.84 -3.65 5.21
CA ALA A 68 2.59 -4.34 4.99
C ALA A 68 2.77 -5.84 4.83
N THR A 69 1.73 -6.59 5.20
CA THR A 69 1.64 -8.02 4.91
C THR A 69 0.33 -8.33 4.20
N MET A 70 0.36 -9.35 3.33
CA MET A 70 -0.84 -9.93 2.74
C MET A 70 -0.94 -11.41 3.13
N GLU A 71 -2.09 -11.77 3.67
CA GLU A 71 -2.44 -13.14 4.01
C GLU A 71 -3.46 -13.69 3.02
N VAL A 72 -3.35 -14.99 2.71
CA VAL A 72 -4.42 -15.76 2.06
C VAL A 72 -4.88 -16.85 3.02
N ASP A 73 -6.17 -16.86 3.35
CA ASP A 73 -6.79 -17.82 4.26
C ASP A 73 -6.00 -18.02 5.58
N GLY A 74 -5.48 -16.92 6.13
CA GLY A 74 -4.74 -16.88 7.40
C GLY A 74 -3.23 -17.14 7.31
N LYS A 75 -2.68 -17.37 6.11
CA LYS A 75 -1.23 -17.54 5.90
C LYS A 75 -0.62 -16.32 5.21
N VAL A 76 0.38 -15.70 5.82
CA VAL A 76 1.17 -14.62 5.20
C VAL A 76 1.90 -15.17 3.99
N ILE A 77 1.71 -14.52 2.84
CA ILE A 77 2.37 -14.87 1.58
C ILE A 77 3.14 -13.71 0.97
N TYR A 78 2.77 -12.46 1.28
CA TYR A 78 3.48 -11.26 0.84
C TYR A 78 3.91 -10.42 2.02
N GLU A 79 5.13 -9.90 1.94
CA GLU A 79 5.71 -8.97 2.92
C GLU A 79 6.30 -7.80 2.14
N ALA A 80 5.86 -6.59 2.46
CA ALA A 80 6.33 -5.37 1.87
C ALA A 80 6.92 -4.45 2.93
N THR A 81 8.01 -3.78 2.59
CA THR A 81 8.72 -2.86 3.48
C THR A 81 8.99 -1.53 2.81
N ASP A 82 8.98 -0.46 3.61
CA ASP A 82 9.23 0.91 3.17
C ASP A 82 8.32 1.31 1.98
N LEU A 83 7.05 0.90 2.01
CA LEU A 83 6.04 1.32 1.03
C LEU A 83 5.77 2.81 1.20
N LYS A 84 5.78 3.54 0.09
CA LYS A 84 5.58 5.00 0.08
C LYS A 84 4.43 5.39 -0.83
N VAL A 85 3.56 6.26 -0.33
CA VAL A 85 2.51 6.91 -1.13
C VAL A 85 2.47 8.39 -0.78
N GLY A 86 2.46 9.25 -1.79
CA GLY A 86 2.28 10.69 -1.62
C GLY A 86 0.95 11.17 -2.21
N LEU A 87 0.40 12.25 -1.67
CA LEU A 87 -0.70 13.00 -2.27
C LEU A 87 -0.16 14.30 -2.88
N PHE A 88 -0.55 14.57 -4.13
CA PHE A 88 -0.07 15.70 -4.93
C PHE A 88 -1.24 16.52 -5.47
N THR A 89 -1.25 17.82 -5.23
CA THR A 89 -2.31 18.73 -5.73
C THR A 89 -2.16 19.03 -7.23
N ASP A 90 -0.94 18.95 -7.74
CA ASP A 90 -0.62 18.95 -9.17
C ASP A 90 0.21 17.72 -9.51
N THR A 91 -0.19 17.00 -10.56
CA THR A 91 0.46 15.78 -11.05
C THR A 91 1.08 15.96 -12.43
N SER A 92 1.15 17.19 -12.95
CA SER A 92 1.66 17.50 -14.29
C SER A 92 3.16 17.20 -14.48
N GLY A 93 3.94 17.17 -13.39
CA GLY A 93 5.38 16.92 -13.39
C GLY A 93 5.81 15.47 -13.17
N PHE A 94 4.88 14.51 -13.22
CA PHE A 94 5.16 13.07 -13.14
C PHE A 94 5.27 12.43 -14.52
#